data_AF-A0A537YG21-F1
#
_entry.id   AF-A0A537YG21-F1
#
_cell.length_a   1.000
_cell.length_b   1.000
_cell.length_c   1.000
_cell.angle_alpha   90.00
_cell.angle_beta   90.00
_cell.angle_gamma   90.00
#
_symmetry.space_group_name_H-M   'P 1'
#
loop_
_entity.id
_entity.type
_entity.pdbx_description
1 polymer ?
#
loop_
_entity_poly.entity_id
_entity_poly.type
_entity_poly.pdbx_seq_one_letter_code
_entity_poly.pdbx_strand_id
1 'polypeptide(L)'
;LFAGIVVCIALLGMFALRVSFLYGLAVAASIGVLFTMVAALTLLPALLGFLGPKVLSRRQRAKLARTGPVIGHAGGFWDHWATVVQRRPAIWALLALVVIGALALPFFSLRLGSSDAGSDPAGTTTRRAYDLLAKGFGPGFNGPLAISVEMGGTNPTGALQTLVSALKATPDIVAVIPSPPIPVPHGPELAIIQAYPASAPQAAATTDLIAHLRTQVIPRATAGTGVTVYVGGLTAIFVDFSNVLTSKLPLFIGVVVGLSFILLAIVFRSLLIPLKAAIMNLLSVGAAFGVLVAVFQWGWLGKVFGVTRTGPVTSFLPVMLFAILFGLSMDYEVFLLTRVHEEYLHTGDNSDAVRIGLAATGQTITAAAAIMIVIFGSFILLGQPIIKEFGLGLATAILVDAVVVRSALVPALMQMLGKANWWFPGWLDRLLPHLHVESEEPEEIPAPSLEGEPVPALT
;
A
#
# COMPACT_ATOMS: atom_id res chain seq x y z
N LEU A 1 -16.17 9.60 -7.31
CA LEU A 1 -16.99 8.92 -6.29
C LEU A 1 -16.52 7.49 -6.05
N PHE A 2 -16.64 6.58 -7.03
CA PHE A 2 -16.23 5.17 -6.91
C PHE A 2 -14.80 4.97 -6.40
N ALA A 3 -13.83 5.64 -7.03
CA ALA A 3 -12.44 5.66 -6.60
C ALA A 3 -12.29 6.01 -5.10
N GLY A 4 -12.95 7.09 -4.65
CA GLY A 4 -12.93 7.51 -3.25
C GLY A 4 -13.56 6.49 -2.30
N ILE A 5 -14.66 5.85 -2.70
CA ILE A 5 -15.30 4.79 -1.92
C ILE A 5 -14.37 3.59 -1.76
N VAL A 6 -13.69 3.15 -2.82
CA VAL A 6 -12.72 2.06 -2.75
C VAL A 6 -11.57 2.38 -1.81
N VAL A 7 -11.02 3.59 -1.91
CA VAL A 7 -9.95 4.04 -1.00
C VAL A 7 -10.44 4.01 0.45
N CYS A 8 -11.65 4.50 0.73
CA CYS A 8 -12.25 4.41 2.06
C CYS A 8 -12.44 2.96 2.52
N ILE A 9 -12.88 2.05 1.65
CA ILE A 9 -13.01 0.62 1.96
C ILE A 9 -11.64 0.02 2.30
N ALA A 10 -10.59 0.32 1.53
CA ALA A 10 -9.25 -0.19 1.77
C ALA A 10 -8.68 0.32 3.11
N LEU A 11 -8.88 1.60 3.42
CA LEU A 11 -8.43 2.22 4.67
C LEU A 11 -9.23 1.70 5.88
N LEU A 12 -10.56 1.66 5.79
CA LEU A 12 -11.41 1.10 6.84
C LEU A 12 -11.23 -0.41 7.00
N GLY A 13 -10.76 -1.11 5.97
CA GLY A 13 -10.35 -2.52 6.07
C GLY A 13 -9.32 -2.77 7.17
N MET A 14 -8.53 -1.76 7.56
CA MET A 14 -7.57 -1.88 8.66
C MET A 14 -8.24 -2.18 10.01
N PHE A 15 -9.54 -1.89 10.18
CA PHE A 15 -10.29 -2.29 11.38
C PHE A 15 -10.34 -3.82 11.54
N ALA A 16 -10.29 -4.58 10.45
CA ALA A 16 -10.27 -6.03 10.48
C ALA A 16 -9.02 -6.59 11.20
N LEU A 17 -7.92 -5.82 11.24
CA LEU A 17 -6.69 -6.21 11.92
C LEU A 17 -6.81 -6.17 13.44
N ARG A 18 -7.83 -5.52 14.02
CA ARG A 18 -7.99 -5.38 15.47
C ARG A 18 -6.75 -4.81 16.18
N VAL A 19 -6.08 -3.84 15.57
CA VAL A 19 -4.91 -3.15 16.12
C VAL A 19 -5.26 -1.69 16.33
N SER A 20 -5.36 -1.26 17.59
CA SER A 20 -5.85 0.07 17.98
C SER A 20 -5.06 1.22 17.35
N PHE A 21 -3.74 1.06 17.20
CA PHE A 21 -2.86 2.03 16.54
C PHE A 21 -3.30 2.38 15.11
N LEU A 22 -3.86 1.41 14.37
CA LEU A 22 -4.28 1.63 12.98
C LEU A 22 -5.63 2.35 12.86
N TYR A 23 -6.46 2.35 13.91
CA TYR A 23 -7.82 2.90 13.82
C TYR A 23 -7.82 4.41 13.62
N GLY A 24 -6.99 5.14 14.39
CA GLY A 24 -6.89 6.59 14.26
C GLY A 24 -6.46 7.00 12.85
N LEU A 25 -5.49 6.27 12.30
CA LEU A 25 -4.97 6.50 10.97
C LEU A 25 -5.98 6.15 9.86
N ALA A 26 -6.66 5.01 10.00
CA ALA A 26 -7.73 4.59 9.09
C ALA A 26 -8.85 5.63 9.02
N VAL A 27 -9.32 6.11 10.18
CA VAL A 27 -10.40 7.09 10.29
C VAL A 27 -9.97 8.44 9.72
N ALA A 28 -8.81 8.96 10.16
CA ALA A 28 -8.33 10.25 9.69
C ALA A 28 -8.11 10.28 8.18
N ALA A 29 -7.48 9.25 7.61
CA ALA A 29 -7.27 9.14 6.17
C ALA A 29 -8.59 9.00 5.40
N SER A 30 -9.53 8.18 5.90
CA SER A 30 -10.85 8.00 5.25
C SER A 30 -11.68 9.29 5.27
N ILE A 31 -11.64 10.04 6.38
CA ILE A 31 -12.29 11.36 6.48
C ILE A 31 -11.65 12.34 5.50
N GLY A 32 -10.32 12.36 5.40
CA GLY A 32 -9.61 13.20 4.43
C GLY A 32 -10.02 12.91 2.98
N VAL A 33 -10.13 11.63 2.62
CA VAL A 33 -10.61 11.19 1.31
C VAL A 33 -12.07 11.58 1.09
N LEU A 34 -12.93 11.41 2.10
CA LEU A 34 -14.34 11.79 2.04
C LEU A 34 -14.50 13.30 1.78
N PHE A 35 -13.79 14.16 2.53
CA PHE A 35 -13.82 15.60 2.31
C PHE A 35 -13.28 15.99 0.94
N THR A 36 -12.20 15.34 0.48
CA THR A 36 -11.66 15.56 -0.86
C THR A 36 -12.69 15.18 -1.93
N MET A 37 -13.42 14.09 -1.74
CA MET A 37 -14.48 13.65 -2.63
C MET A 37 -15.67 14.62 -2.65
N VAL A 38 -16.12 15.09 -1.49
CA VAL A 38 -17.19 16.10 -1.38
C VAL A 38 -16.77 17.38 -2.08
N ALA A 39 -15.54 17.86 -1.85
CA ALA A 39 -15.01 19.05 -2.50
C ALA A 39 -14.89 18.86 -4.03
N ALA A 40 -14.45 17.70 -4.50
CA ALA A 40 -14.35 17.39 -5.92
C ALA A 40 -15.72 17.33 -6.62
N LEU A 41 -16.79 16.94 -5.91
CA LEU A 41 -18.15 16.87 -6.46
C LEU A 41 -18.95 18.17 -6.33
N THR A 42 -18.57 19.07 -5.42
CA THR A 42 -19.32 20.31 -5.14
C THR A 42 -18.53 21.56 -5.52
N LEU A 43 -17.38 21.76 -4.87
CA LEU A 43 -16.56 22.96 -5.02
C LEU A 43 -15.92 23.05 -6.41
N LEU A 44 -15.40 21.93 -6.94
CA LEU A 44 -14.75 21.95 -8.25
C LEU A 44 -15.74 22.29 -9.39
N PRO A 45 -16.92 21.65 -9.51
CA PRO A 45 -17.93 22.05 -10.49
C PRO A 45 -18.42 23.49 -10.29
N ALA A 46 -18.60 23.94 -9.05
CA ALA A 46 -19.00 25.33 -8.77
C ALA A 46 -17.93 26.34 -9.21
N LEU A 47 -16.65 26.06 -8.96
CA LEU A 47 -15.53 26.89 -9.42
C LEU A 47 -15.45 26.90 -10.95
N LEU A 48 -15.60 25.75 -11.60
CA LEU A 48 -15.61 25.65 -13.06
C LEU A 48 -16.81 26.41 -13.66
N GLY A 49 -17.99 26.32 -13.05
CA GLY A 49 -19.17 27.09 -13.45
C GLY A 49 -18.98 28.60 -13.27
N PHE A 50 -18.36 29.03 -12.17
CA PHE A 50 -18.07 30.44 -11.90
C PHE A 50 -17.00 31.03 -12.85
N LEU A 51 -15.93 30.28 -13.13
CA LEU A 51 -14.85 30.72 -14.02
C LEU A 51 -15.25 30.59 -15.50
N GLY A 52 -16.14 29.65 -15.84
CA GLY A 52 -16.61 29.37 -17.19
C GLY A 52 -15.44 29.18 -18.18
N PRO A 53 -15.50 29.77 -19.38
CA PRO A 53 -14.44 29.61 -20.39
C PRO A 53 -13.12 30.29 -20.00
N LYS A 54 -13.04 31.07 -18.91
CA LYS A 54 -11.80 31.70 -18.46
C LYS A 54 -10.78 30.69 -17.93
N VAL A 55 -11.20 29.47 -17.60
CA VAL A 55 -10.30 28.34 -17.26
C VAL A 55 -9.41 27.97 -18.45
N LEU A 56 -9.90 28.16 -19.67
CA LEU A 56 -9.16 27.90 -20.89
C LEU A 56 -8.21 29.05 -21.22
N SER A 57 -6.99 28.70 -21.66
CA SER A 57 -6.04 29.69 -22.17
C SER A 57 -6.64 30.50 -23.33
N ARG A 58 -6.10 31.71 -23.58
CA ARG A 58 -6.59 32.57 -24.69
C ARG A 58 -6.58 31.83 -26.04
N ARG A 59 -5.57 30.98 -26.27
CA ARG A 59 -5.47 30.15 -27.49
C ARG A 59 -6.54 29.06 -27.55
N GLN A 60 -6.82 28.37 -26.43
CA GLN A 60 -7.85 27.34 -26.37
C GLN A 60 -9.26 27.92 -26.52
N ARG A 61 -9.53 29.10 -25.94
CA ARG A 61 -10.80 29.82 -26.18
C ARG A 61 -10.99 30.20 -27.64
N ALA A 62 -9.95 30.75 -28.28
CA ALA A 62 -10.01 31.10 -29.69
C ALA A 62 -10.22 29.86 -30.60
N LYS A 63 -9.63 28.71 -30.22
CA LYS A 63 -9.86 27.44 -30.91
C LYS A 63 -11.28 26.94 -30.71
N LEU A 64 -11.77 26.86 -29.47
CA LEU A 64 -13.14 26.44 -29.16
C LEU A 64 -14.19 27.30 -29.87
N ALA A 65 -13.99 28.62 -29.92
CA ALA A 65 -14.88 29.54 -30.62
C ALA A 65 -14.88 29.35 -32.15
N ARG A 66 -13.80 28.80 -32.73
CA ARG A 66 -13.66 28.58 -34.18
C ARG A 66 -14.13 27.21 -34.63
N THR A 67 -13.87 26.17 -33.85
CA THR A 67 -14.13 24.77 -34.25
C THR A 67 -15.28 24.11 -33.48
N GLY A 68 -15.90 24.81 -32.52
CA GLY A 68 -16.86 24.21 -31.60
C GLY A 68 -16.21 23.19 -30.65
N PRO A 69 -17.01 22.53 -29.80
CA PRO A 69 -16.54 21.41 -28.98
C PRO A 69 -16.14 20.24 -29.89
N VAL A 70 -14.83 19.96 -29.95
CA VAL A 70 -14.31 18.81 -30.69
C VAL A 70 -14.20 17.65 -29.71
N ILE A 71 -14.97 16.58 -29.91
CA ILE A 71 -14.75 15.31 -29.22
C ILE A 71 -13.41 14.76 -29.74
N GLY A 72 -12.39 14.82 -28.89
CA GLY A 72 -11.03 14.48 -29.26
C GLY A 72 -10.96 13.02 -29.68
N HIS A 73 -10.86 12.77 -30.99
CA HIS A 73 -10.42 11.47 -31.48
C HIS A 73 -9.00 11.27 -30.97
N ALA A 74 -8.79 10.18 -30.24
CA ALA A 74 -7.52 9.86 -29.62
C ALA A 74 -6.47 9.52 -30.70
N GLY A 75 -5.91 10.54 -31.35
CA GLY A 75 -4.77 10.44 -32.23
C GLY A 75 -3.50 10.87 -31.49
N GLY A 76 -2.43 10.10 -31.59
CA GLY A 76 -1.13 10.47 -31.03
C GLY A 76 -0.29 9.28 -30.54
N PHE A 77 0.64 9.57 -29.63
CA PHE A 77 1.56 8.58 -29.06
C PHE A 77 0.83 7.38 -28.44
N TRP A 78 -0.25 7.62 -27.69
CA TRP A 78 -1.00 6.56 -27.01
C TRP A 78 -1.76 5.65 -27.95
N ASP A 79 -2.28 6.18 -29.05
CA ASP A 79 -2.92 5.37 -30.09
C ASP A 79 -1.89 4.46 -30.78
N HIS A 80 -0.73 5.02 -31.14
CA HIS A 80 0.36 4.23 -31.68
C HIS A 80 0.83 3.15 -30.70
N TRP A 81 1.04 3.51 -29.43
CA TRP A 81 1.45 2.58 -28.38
C TRP A 81 0.42 1.45 -28.18
N ALA A 82 -0.87 1.79 -28.16
CA ALA A 82 -1.95 0.81 -28.07
C ALA A 82 -1.87 -0.20 -29.24
N THR A 83 -1.68 0.27 -30.47
CA THR A 83 -1.52 -0.63 -31.62
C THR A 83 -0.27 -1.51 -31.54
N VAL A 84 0.84 -0.99 -31.00
CA VAL A 84 2.08 -1.76 -30.81
C VAL A 84 1.87 -2.90 -29.80
N VAL A 85 1.20 -2.61 -28.69
CA VAL A 85 0.86 -3.62 -27.67
C VAL A 85 -0.09 -4.67 -28.25
N GLN A 86 -1.10 -4.24 -29.00
CA GLN A 86 -2.09 -5.13 -29.63
C GLN A 86 -1.52 -6.06 -30.69
N ARG A 87 -0.48 -5.65 -31.43
CA ARG A 87 0.12 -6.50 -32.46
C ARG A 87 0.81 -7.74 -31.88
N ARG A 88 1.36 -7.65 -30.66
CA ARG A 88 2.07 -8.76 -30.00
C ARG A 88 1.81 -8.78 -28.49
N PRO A 89 0.55 -9.02 -28.05
CA PRO A 89 0.16 -8.85 -26.65
C PRO A 89 0.91 -9.82 -25.73
N ALA A 90 1.14 -11.06 -26.15
CA ALA A 90 1.87 -12.05 -25.36
C ALA A 90 3.32 -11.64 -25.04
N ILE A 91 4.01 -10.98 -25.98
CA ILE A 91 5.39 -10.52 -25.78
C ILE A 91 5.42 -9.38 -24.76
N TRP A 92 4.53 -8.40 -24.90
CA TRP A 92 4.45 -7.28 -23.98
C TRP A 92 4.01 -7.70 -22.58
N ALA A 93 3.06 -8.63 -22.47
CA ALA A 93 2.67 -9.23 -21.19
C ALA A 93 3.85 -9.95 -20.52
N LEU A 94 4.61 -10.75 -21.29
CA LEU A 94 5.79 -11.45 -20.76
C LEU A 94 6.87 -10.47 -20.32
N LEU A 95 7.20 -9.45 -21.12
CA LEU A 95 8.19 -8.43 -20.78
C LEU A 95 7.79 -7.67 -19.51
N ALA A 96 6.53 -7.24 -19.41
CA ALA A 96 6.01 -6.59 -18.22
C ALA A 96 6.11 -7.50 -16.98
N LEU A 97 5.73 -8.77 -17.12
CA LEU A 97 5.82 -9.74 -16.03
C LEU A 97 7.26 -10.02 -15.60
N VAL A 98 8.22 -10.07 -16.54
CA VAL A 98 9.64 -10.22 -16.24
C VAL A 98 10.17 -9.00 -15.48
N VAL A 99 9.83 -7.78 -15.92
CA VAL A 99 10.24 -6.55 -15.23
C VAL A 99 9.67 -6.50 -13.82
N ILE A 100 8.36 -6.74 -13.67
CA ILE A 100 7.71 -6.76 -12.35
C ILE A 100 8.30 -7.87 -11.48
N GLY A 101 8.47 -9.07 -12.03
CA GLY A 101 9.03 -10.22 -11.32
C GLY A 101 10.46 -9.97 -10.83
N ALA A 102 11.30 -9.34 -11.65
CA ALA A 102 12.65 -8.95 -11.26
C ALA A 102 12.64 -7.91 -10.13
N LEU A 103 11.75 -6.92 -10.19
CA LEU A 103 11.59 -5.91 -9.14
C LEU A 103 10.98 -6.50 -7.86
N ALA A 104 10.11 -7.49 -7.98
CA ALA A 104 9.46 -8.16 -6.85
C ALA A 104 10.34 -9.22 -6.20
N LEU A 105 11.36 -9.76 -6.87
CA LEU A 105 12.20 -10.84 -6.34
C LEU A 105 12.80 -10.57 -4.94
N PRO A 106 13.30 -9.36 -4.62
CA PRO A 106 13.81 -9.07 -3.29
C PRO A 106 12.73 -9.13 -2.18
N PHE A 107 11.44 -9.02 -2.51
CA PHE A 107 10.34 -9.10 -1.54
C PHE A 107 10.38 -10.39 -0.71
N PHE A 108 10.84 -11.51 -1.30
CA PHE A 108 10.94 -12.79 -0.57
C PHE A 108 12.01 -12.77 0.54
N SER A 109 12.89 -11.77 0.56
CA SER A 109 13.88 -11.53 1.62
C SER A 109 13.40 -10.49 2.65
N LEU A 110 12.14 -10.07 2.60
CA LEU A 110 11.59 -9.04 3.47
C LEU A 110 11.73 -9.43 4.94
N ARG A 111 12.40 -8.57 5.71
CA ARG A 111 12.38 -8.64 7.17
C ARG A 111 11.67 -7.43 7.74
N LEU A 112 10.67 -7.70 8.56
CA LEU A 112 9.94 -6.68 9.30
C LEU A 112 10.58 -6.47 10.67
N GLY A 113 10.67 -5.21 11.07
CA GLY A 113 11.23 -4.83 12.36
C GLY A 113 11.03 -3.35 12.62
N SER A 114 11.66 -2.86 13.69
CA SER A 114 11.57 -1.46 14.07
C SER A 114 12.75 -0.65 13.54
N SER A 115 12.49 0.53 13.00
CA SER A 115 13.54 1.55 12.84
C SER A 115 13.91 2.09 14.23
N ASP A 116 15.18 1.98 14.62
CA ASP A 116 15.74 2.58 15.83
C ASP A 116 16.52 3.85 15.46
N ALA A 117 17.03 4.56 16.48
CA ALA A 117 17.83 5.77 16.27
C ALA A 117 19.15 5.51 15.51
N GLY A 118 19.50 4.25 15.29
CA GLY A 118 20.61 3.84 14.44
C GLY A 118 20.37 4.08 12.94
N SER A 119 19.13 4.28 12.53
CA SER A 119 18.76 4.60 11.14
C SER A 119 18.63 6.10 10.89
N ASP A 120 18.73 6.93 11.92
CA ASP A 120 18.58 8.39 11.80
C ASP A 120 19.69 9.03 10.93
N PRO A 121 19.42 10.21 10.32
CA PRO A 121 20.43 10.96 9.57
C PRO A 121 21.73 11.20 10.36
N ALA A 122 22.85 11.14 9.67
CA ALA A 122 24.14 11.46 10.26
C ALA A 122 24.15 12.92 10.76
N GLY A 123 24.45 13.11 12.03
CA GLY A 123 24.52 14.42 12.67
C GLY A 123 23.41 14.73 13.66
N THR A 124 22.32 13.95 13.71
CA THR A 124 21.30 14.11 14.76
C THR A 124 21.85 13.74 16.14
N THR A 125 21.32 14.37 17.18
CA THR A 125 21.70 14.09 18.58
C THR A 125 21.31 12.66 18.97
N THR A 126 20.16 12.17 18.48
CA THR A 126 19.67 10.79 18.68
C THR A 126 20.63 9.76 18.09
N ARG A 127 21.08 9.96 16.84
CA ARG A 127 22.06 9.08 16.18
C ARG A 127 23.39 9.04 16.92
N ARG A 128 23.89 10.21 17.35
CA ARG A 128 25.15 10.31 18.12
C ARG A 128 25.05 9.59 19.45
N ALA A 129 23.96 9.77 20.19
CA ALA A 129 23.73 9.08 21.46
C ALA A 129 23.71 7.56 21.27
N TYR A 130 22.99 7.08 20.26
CA TYR A 130 22.92 5.65 19.93
C TYR A 130 24.30 5.06 19.64
N ASP A 131 25.10 5.74 18.80
CA ASP A 131 26.44 5.27 18.43
C ASP A 131 27.42 5.30 19.61
N LEU A 132 27.33 6.29 20.49
CA LEU A 132 28.16 6.37 21.70
C LEU A 132 27.82 5.24 22.68
N LEU A 133 26.53 4.96 22.90
CA LEU A 133 26.09 3.86 23.74
C LEU A 133 26.53 2.50 23.17
N ALA A 134 26.36 2.30 21.86
CA ALA A 134 26.80 1.08 21.20
C ALA A 134 28.32 0.88 21.27
N LYS A 135 29.11 1.95 21.16
CA LYS A 135 30.58 1.89 21.28
C LYS A 135 31.04 1.63 22.72
N GLY A 136 30.39 2.25 23.70
CA GLY A 136 30.79 2.15 25.11
C GLY A 136 30.36 0.85 25.79
N PHE A 137 29.14 0.39 25.50
CA PHE A 137 28.49 -0.71 26.24
C PHE A 137 28.09 -1.90 25.36
N GLY A 138 28.33 -1.82 24.05
CA GLY A 138 27.97 -2.85 23.07
C GLY A 138 26.64 -2.56 22.36
N PRO A 139 26.42 -3.11 21.15
CA PRO A 139 25.26 -2.79 20.32
C PRO A 139 23.89 -3.08 20.95
N GLY A 140 23.76 -4.17 21.71
CA GLY A 140 22.49 -4.54 22.35
C GLY A 140 22.11 -3.70 23.56
N PHE A 141 23.00 -2.81 24.03
CA PHE A 141 22.68 -1.85 25.09
C PHE A 141 21.53 -0.91 24.72
N ASN A 142 21.36 -0.62 23.42
CA ASN A 142 20.28 0.24 22.93
C ASN A 142 18.88 -0.42 22.96
N GLY A 143 18.77 -1.69 23.33
CA GLY A 143 17.47 -2.37 23.45
C GLY A 143 17.50 -3.54 24.41
N PRO A 144 17.62 -3.30 25.72
CA PRO A 144 17.56 -4.34 26.73
C PRO A 144 16.21 -5.07 26.69
N LEU A 145 16.26 -6.35 26.97
CA LEU A 145 15.08 -7.19 27.16
C LEU A 145 14.66 -7.12 28.62
N ALA A 146 13.42 -6.72 28.86
CA ALA A 146 12.86 -6.67 30.20
C ALA A 146 12.07 -7.95 30.45
N ILE A 147 12.58 -8.83 31.31
CA ILE A 147 11.96 -10.10 31.65
C ILE A 147 11.21 -9.91 32.96
N SER A 148 9.89 -9.90 32.92
CA SER A 148 9.05 -9.83 34.13
C SER A 148 8.71 -11.23 34.62
N VAL A 149 8.80 -11.41 35.93
CA VAL A 149 8.64 -12.69 36.61
C VAL A 149 7.56 -12.51 37.67
N GLU A 150 6.50 -13.31 37.57
CA GLU A 150 5.44 -13.40 38.56
C GLU A 150 5.80 -14.53 39.54
N MET A 151 6.20 -14.15 40.76
CA MET A 151 6.77 -15.01 41.79
C MET A 151 5.68 -15.82 42.52
N GLY A 152 4.94 -16.63 41.77
CA GLY A 152 3.99 -17.62 42.29
C GLY A 152 4.65 -18.96 42.63
N GLY A 153 3.88 -19.84 43.29
CA GLY A 153 4.29 -21.22 43.57
C GLY A 153 5.00 -21.43 44.92
N THR A 154 5.59 -22.62 45.10
CA THR A 154 6.10 -23.10 46.39
C THR A 154 7.55 -22.68 46.68
N ASN A 155 8.36 -22.36 45.66
CA ASN A 155 9.73 -21.86 45.83
C ASN A 155 10.11 -20.83 44.74
N PRO A 156 9.50 -19.64 44.76
CA PRO A 156 9.70 -18.64 43.71
C PRO A 156 11.13 -18.07 43.71
N THR A 157 11.78 -17.93 44.86
CA THR A 157 13.16 -17.43 44.96
C THR A 157 14.19 -18.37 44.33
N GLY A 158 14.05 -19.68 44.55
CA GLY A 158 14.91 -20.69 43.90
C GLY A 158 14.70 -20.75 42.39
N ALA A 159 13.44 -20.62 41.95
CA ALA A 159 13.10 -20.55 40.53
C ALA A 159 13.70 -19.31 39.86
N LEU A 160 13.67 -18.15 40.53
CA LEU A 160 14.27 -16.91 40.04
C LEU A 160 15.80 -17.05 39.88
N GLN A 161 16.49 -17.66 40.84
CA GLN A 161 17.94 -17.90 40.75
C GLN A 161 18.29 -18.85 39.61
N THR A 162 17.49 -19.90 39.41
CA THR A 162 17.64 -20.85 38.30
C THR A 162 17.45 -20.16 36.96
N LEU A 163 16.42 -19.31 36.84
CA LEU A 163 16.16 -18.50 35.65
C LEU A 163 17.31 -17.54 35.34
N VAL A 164 17.79 -16.78 36.34
CA VAL A 164 18.93 -15.86 36.16
C VAL A 164 20.18 -16.61 35.69
N SER A 165 20.42 -17.80 36.23
CA SER A 165 21.56 -18.64 35.83
C SER A 165 21.41 -19.16 34.40
N ALA A 166 20.21 -19.58 34.01
CA ALA A 166 19.91 -20.01 32.64
C ALA A 166 20.06 -18.86 31.63
N LEU A 167 19.60 -17.65 31.97
CA LEU A 167 19.76 -16.45 31.15
C LEU A 167 21.24 -16.08 30.97
N LYS A 168 22.03 -16.14 32.04
CA LYS A 168 23.49 -15.91 31.96
C LYS A 168 24.22 -16.96 31.12
N ALA A 169 23.72 -18.19 31.08
CA ALA A 169 24.27 -19.27 30.27
C ALA A 169 23.80 -19.24 28.81
N THR A 170 22.84 -18.38 28.47
CA THR A 170 22.31 -18.30 27.11
C THR A 170 23.34 -17.60 26.21
N PRO A 171 23.71 -18.19 25.06
CA PRO A 171 24.54 -17.51 24.07
C PRO A 171 23.89 -16.18 23.64
N ASP A 172 24.71 -15.20 23.26
CA ASP A 172 24.29 -13.83 22.88
C ASP A 172 23.72 -12.95 24.00
N ILE A 173 23.67 -13.39 25.25
CA ILE A 173 23.40 -12.51 26.40
C ILE A 173 24.72 -12.10 27.06
N VAL A 174 25.00 -10.80 27.11
CA VAL A 174 26.25 -10.24 27.66
C VAL A 174 26.12 -9.95 29.15
N ALA A 175 24.97 -9.42 29.57
CA ALA A 175 24.73 -9.07 30.95
C ALA A 175 23.28 -9.36 31.35
N VAL A 176 23.11 -9.80 32.60
CA VAL A 176 21.80 -10.05 33.22
C VAL A 176 21.80 -9.35 34.58
N ILE A 177 20.90 -8.38 34.74
CA ILE A 177 20.76 -7.57 35.95
C ILE A 177 19.39 -7.86 36.56
N PRO A 178 19.30 -8.73 37.59
CA PRO A 178 18.07 -8.93 38.33
C PRO A 178 17.79 -7.73 39.25
N SER A 179 16.54 -7.31 39.33
CA SER A 179 16.06 -6.37 40.35
C SER A 179 15.51 -7.11 41.57
N PRO A 180 15.53 -6.51 42.77
CA PRO A 180 14.86 -7.07 43.94
C PRO A 180 13.37 -7.30 43.69
N PRO A 181 12.75 -8.33 44.30
CA PRO A 181 11.30 -8.53 44.23
C PRO A 181 10.54 -7.30 44.72
N ILE A 182 9.50 -6.95 43.99
CA ILE A 182 8.59 -5.84 44.25
C ILE A 182 7.33 -6.46 44.86
N PRO A 183 7.00 -6.17 46.13
CA PRO A 183 5.78 -6.66 46.74
C PRO A 183 4.56 -5.98 46.10
N VAL A 184 3.53 -6.77 45.76
CA VAL A 184 2.28 -6.30 45.15
C VAL A 184 1.13 -6.50 46.15
N PRO A 185 0.35 -5.46 46.48
CA PRO A 185 -0.82 -5.61 47.33
C PRO A 185 -1.82 -6.60 46.73
N HIS A 186 -2.15 -7.66 47.49
CA HIS A 186 -3.11 -8.70 47.10
C HIS A 186 -2.74 -9.53 45.85
N GLY A 187 -1.44 -9.66 45.53
CA GLY A 187 -0.96 -10.49 44.41
C GLY A 187 0.40 -11.15 44.68
N PRO A 188 0.87 -12.02 43.78
CA PRO A 188 2.23 -12.56 43.84
C PRO A 188 3.26 -11.45 43.70
N GLU A 189 4.43 -11.60 44.33
CA GLU A 189 5.54 -10.67 44.17
C GLU A 189 6.00 -10.64 42.70
N LEU A 190 6.54 -9.50 42.26
CA LEU A 190 7.04 -9.33 40.89
C LEU A 190 8.54 -9.12 40.91
N ALA A 191 9.30 -9.80 40.06
CA ALA A 191 10.70 -9.49 39.81
C ALA A 191 10.89 -9.06 38.35
N ILE A 192 11.80 -8.12 38.11
CA ILE A 192 12.19 -7.70 36.77
C ILE A 192 13.66 -8.03 36.59
N ILE A 193 13.99 -8.65 35.46
CA ILE A 193 15.37 -8.94 35.06
C ILE A 193 15.64 -8.20 33.77
N GLN A 194 16.67 -7.36 33.75
CA GLN A 194 17.15 -6.74 32.53
C GLN A 194 18.24 -7.62 31.91
N ALA A 195 17.99 -8.13 30.70
CA ALA A 195 18.95 -8.89 29.92
C ALA A 195 19.44 -8.06 28.74
N TYR A 196 20.77 -7.98 28.56
CA TYR A 196 21.42 -7.21 27.51
C TYR A 196 21.95 -8.15 26.43
N PRO A 197 21.38 -8.11 25.21
CA PRO A 197 21.91 -8.88 24.09
C PRO A 197 23.29 -8.39 23.64
N ALA A 198 24.05 -9.24 22.96
CA ALA A 198 25.28 -8.86 22.27
C ALA A 198 24.97 -8.08 20.99
N SER A 199 23.87 -8.42 20.32
CA SER A 199 23.46 -7.87 19.02
C SER A 199 22.52 -6.67 19.15
N ALA A 200 22.51 -5.82 18.12
CA ALA A 200 21.67 -4.62 18.07
C ALA A 200 20.16 -4.98 18.04
N PRO A 201 19.25 -4.07 18.46
CA PRO A 201 17.81 -4.33 18.48
C PRO A 201 17.22 -4.76 17.12
N GLN A 202 17.77 -4.26 16.02
CA GLN A 202 17.35 -4.57 14.65
C GLN A 202 17.94 -5.86 14.07
N ALA A 203 18.91 -6.47 14.74
CA ALA A 203 19.62 -7.64 14.24
C ALA A 203 18.73 -8.90 14.26
N ALA A 204 18.93 -9.79 13.27
CA ALA A 204 18.22 -11.08 13.23
C ALA A 204 18.48 -11.91 14.50
N ALA A 205 19.74 -11.94 14.93
CA ALA A 205 20.18 -12.63 16.14
C ALA A 205 19.38 -12.21 17.38
N THR A 206 18.98 -10.94 17.50
CA THR A 206 18.17 -10.48 18.65
C THR A 206 16.74 -11.00 18.59
N THR A 207 16.14 -11.06 17.39
CA THR A 207 14.82 -11.67 17.19
C THR A 207 14.86 -13.18 17.48
N ASP A 208 15.88 -13.86 17.00
CA ASP A 208 16.09 -15.30 17.22
C ASP A 208 16.34 -15.60 18.71
N LEU A 209 17.11 -14.74 19.39
CA LEU A 209 17.33 -14.81 20.83
C LEU A 209 16.01 -14.69 21.61
N ILE A 210 15.15 -13.73 21.28
CA ILE A 210 13.83 -13.58 21.93
C ILE A 210 12.99 -14.85 21.73
N ALA A 211 12.98 -15.41 20.52
CA ALA A 211 12.27 -16.66 20.23
C ALA A 211 12.85 -17.85 21.03
N HIS A 212 14.18 -17.96 21.09
CA HIS A 212 14.89 -19.00 21.84
C HIS A 212 14.62 -18.91 23.36
N LEU A 213 14.64 -17.70 23.91
CA LEU A 213 14.31 -17.44 25.31
C LEU A 213 12.90 -17.93 25.65
N ARG A 214 11.92 -17.58 24.82
CA ARG A 214 10.50 -17.91 25.04
C ARG A 214 10.18 -19.38 24.84
N THR A 215 10.84 -20.06 23.90
CA THR A 215 10.49 -21.44 23.52
C THR A 215 11.34 -22.51 24.19
N GLN A 216 12.58 -22.19 24.59
CA GLN A 216 13.51 -23.19 25.11
C GLN A 216 14.05 -22.84 26.50
N VAL A 217 14.58 -21.64 26.71
CA VAL A 217 15.29 -21.29 27.96
C VAL A 217 14.32 -21.14 29.12
N ILE A 218 13.31 -20.28 28.96
CA ILE A 218 12.35 -19.96 30.03
C ILE A 218 11.53 -21.19 30.42
N PRO A 219 10.89 -21.93 29.48
CA PRO A 219 10.09 -23.10 29.85
C PRO A 219 10.90 -24.19 30.57
N ARG A 220 12.17 -24.38 30.22
CA ARG A 220 13.05 -25.34 30.91
C ARG A 220 13.44 -24.87 32.31
N ALA A 221 13.66 -23.57 32.49
CA ALA A 221 14.04 -23.00 33.78
C ALA A 221 12.87 -22.88 34.77
N THR A 222 11.63 -22.79 34.28
CA THR A 222 10.44 -22.59 35.13
C THR A 222 9.53 -23.82 35.24
N ALA A 223 9.84 -24.91 34.54
CA ALA A 223 9.05 -26.15 34.59
C ALA A 223 8.85 -26.64 36.04
N GLY A 224 7.59 -26.81 36.44
CA GLY A 224 7.23 -27.33 37.77
C GLY A 224 7.37 -26.33 38.93
N THR A 225 7.75 -25.08 38.67
CA THR A 225 7.98 -24.06 39.72
C THR A 225 6.73 -23.24 40.07
N GLY A 226 5.75 -23.15 39.16
CA GLY A 226 4.56 -22.31 39.31
C GLY A 226 4.81 -20.81 39.04
N VAL A 227 6.01 -20.43 38.60
CA VAL A 227 6.38 -19.06 38.24
C VAL A 227 6.02 -18.78 36.78
N THR A 228 5.39 -17.63 36.54
CA THR A 228 5.09 -17.16 35.17
C THR A 228 6.11 -16.11 34.75
N VAL A 229 6.63 -16.21 33.54
CA VAL A 229 7.68 -15.31 33.04
C VAL A 229 7.28 -14.74 31.68
N TYR A 230 7.42 -13.43 31.53
CA TYR A 230 7.14 -12.72 30.28
C TYR A 230 8.41 -11.99 29.80
N VAL A 231 8.69 -12.10 28.50
CA VAL A 231 9.78 -11.37 27.86
C VAL A 231 9.21 -10.13 27.17
N GLY A 232 9.57 -8.96 27.70
CA GLY A 232 9.22 -7.65 27.19
C GLY A 232 10.46 -6.80 26.88
N GLY A 233 10.29 -5.48 26.99
CA GLY A 233 11.25 -4.48 26.49
C GLY A 233 10.90 -4.03 25.08
N LEU A 234 11.43 -2.88 24.66
CA LEU A 234 11.07 -2.24 23.38
C LEU A 234 11.26 -3.19 22.19
N THR A 235 12.40 -3.89 22.14
CA THR A 235 12.72 -4.83 21.07
C THR A 235 11.71 -5.98 21.00
N ALA A 236 11.36 -6.58 22.15
CA ALA A 236 10.40 -7.68 22.20
C ALA A 236 8.99 -7.23 21.80
N ILE A 237 8.57 -6.03 22.23
CA ILE A 237 7.29 -5.42 21.84
C ILE A 237 7.22 -5.25 20.32
N PHE A 238 8.28 -4.76 19.67
CA PHE A 238 8.29 -4.62 18.21
C PHE A 238 8.31 -5.95 17.48
N VAL A 239 9.00 -6.97 17.99
CA VAL A 239 8.94 -8.34 17.44
C VAL A 239 7.51 -8.89 17.54
N ASP A 240 6.87 -8.74 18.69
CA ASP A 240 5.47 -9.17 18.90
C ASP A 240 4.51 -8.42 17.99
N PHE A 241 4.67 -7.11 17.89
CA PHE A 241 3.87 -6.28 17.00
C PHE A 241 4.03 -6.71 15.53
N SER A 242 5.24 -7.00 15.10
CA SER A 242 5.53 -7.51 13.75
C SER A 242 4.86 -8.85 13.50
N ASN A 243 4.90 -9.76 14.47
CA ASN A 243 4.26 -11.08 14.38
C ASN A 243 2.73 -10.98 14.32
N VAL A 244 2.13 -10.12 15.15
CA VAL A 244 0.68 -9.87 15.14
C VAL A 244 0.25 -9.29 13.80
N LEU A 245 1.03 -8.37 13.22
CA LEU A 245 0.66 -7.76 11.97
C LEU A 245 0.84 -8.70 10.78
N THR A 246 1.95 -9.44 10.74
CA THR A 246 2.24 -10.41 9.67
C THR A 246 1.24 -11.55 9.65
N SER A 247 0.86 -12.08 10.82
CA SER A 247 -0.15 -13.16 10.91
C SER A 247 -1.54 -12.71 10.44
N LYS A 248 -1.86 -11.43 10.57
CA LYS A 248 -3.14 -10.86 10.12
C LYS A 248 -3.10 -10.26 8.71
N LEU A 249 -1.92 -10.10 8.13
CA LEU A 249 -1.75 -9.52 6.79
C LEU A 249 -2.54 -10.28 5.71
N PRO A 250 -2.55 -11.63 5.66
CA PRO A 250 -3.35 -12.37 4.67
C PRO A 250 -4.86 -12.12 4.83
N LEU A 251 -5.34 -12.04 6.07
CA LEU A 251 -6.75 -11.72 6.35
C LEU A 251 -7.09 -10.31 5.87
N PHE A 252 -6.24 -9.33 6.16
CA PHE A 252 -6.44 -7.95 5.74
C PHE A 252 -6.45 -7.80 4.22
N ILE A 253 -5.45 -8.37 3.53
CA ILE A 253 -5.39 -8.38 2.07
C ILE A 253 -6.63 -9.08 1.50
N GLY A 254 -7.01 -10.24 2.03
CA GLY A 254 -8.18 -10.99 1.58
C GLY A 254 -9.50 -10.20 1.74
N VAL A 255 -9.67 -9.49 2.85
CA VAL A 255 -10.86 -8.64 3.08
C VAL A 255 -10.88 -7.45 2.11
N VAL A 256 -9.78 -6.71 1.97
CA VAL A 256 -9.72 -5.53 1.09
C VAL A 256 -9.89 -5.93 -0.37
N VAL A 257 -9.16 -6.96 -0.82
CA VAL A 257 -9.29 -7.50 -2.18
C VAL A 257 -10.69 -8.06 -2.41
N GLY A 258 -11.25 -8.80 -1.45
CA GLY A 258 -12.57 -9.41 -1.57
C GLY A 258 -13.69 -8.38 -1.68
N LEU A 259 -13.70 -7.36 -0.80
CA LEU A 259 -14.68 -6.26 -0.87
C LEU A 259 -14.56 -5.47 -2.17
N SER A 260 -13.32 -5.22 -2.61
CA SER A 260 -13.03 -4.51 -3.85
C SER A 260 -13.41 -5.32 -5.09
N PHE A 261 -13.18 -6.63 -5.04
CA PHE A 261 -13.61 -7.58 -6.07
C PHE A 261 -15.13 -7.55 -6.21
N ILE A 262 -15.87 -7.60 -5.09
CA ILE A 262 -17.34 -7.54 -5.10
C ILE A 262 -17.81 -6.23 -5.73
N LEU A 263 -17.24 -5.09 -5.33
CA LEU A 263 -17.61 -3.79 -5.87
C LEU A 263 -17.39 -3.73 -7.39
N LEU A 264 -16.21 -4.12 -7.87
CA LEU A 264 -15.90 -4.09 -9.30
C LEU A 264 -16.70 -5.14 -10.08
N ALA A 265 -17.00 -6.30 -9.48
CA ALA A 265 -17.83 -7.31 -10.11
C ALA A 265 -19.26 -6.80 -10.32
N ILE A 266 -19.80 -6.01 -9.38
CA ILE A 266 -21.10 -5.34 -9.52
C ILE A 266 -21.04 -4.29 -10.63
N VAL A 267 -20.00 -3.46 -10.64
CA VAL A 267 -19.85 -2.35 -11.60
C VAL A 267 -19.66 -2.83 -13.03
N PHE A 268 -18.74 -3.78 -13.26
CA PHE A 268 -18.38 -4.23 -14.61
C PHE A 268 -19.13 -5.48 -15.05
N ARG A 269 -19.96 -6.07 -14.18
CA ARG A 269 -20.63 -7.36 -14.40
C ARG A 269 -19.69 -8.40 -15.00
N SER A 270 -18.51 -8.53 -14.40
CA SER A 270 -17.47 -9.46 -14.83
C SER A 270 -16.72 -9.99 -13.62
N LEU A 271 -16.35 -11.27 -13.64
CA LEU A 271 -15.49 -11.87 -12.60
C LEU A 271 -14.00 -11.81 -12.98
N LEU A 272 -13.68 -11.82 -14.28
CA LEU A 272 -12.28 -11.79 -14.73
C LEU A 272 -11.67 -10.40 -14.58
N ILE A 273 -12.47 -9.35 -14.76
CA ILE A 273 -11.99 -7.96 -14.67
C ILE A 273 -11.55 -7.60 -13.23
N PRO A 274 -12.33 -7.88 -12.17
CA PRO A 274 -11.87 -7.63 -10.81
C PRO A 274 -10.74 -8.58 -10.39
N LEU A 275 -10.72 -9.83 -10.90
CA LEU A 275 -9.66 -10.79 -10.61
C LEU A 275 -8.31 -10.32 -11.16
N LYS A 276 -8.24 -9.93 -12.44
CA LYS A 276 -7.01 -9.43 -13.04
C LYS A 276 -6.55 -8.16 -12.32
N ALA A 277 -7.48 -7.25 -11.99
CA ALA A 277 -7.18 -6.00 -11.29
C ALA A 277 -6.49 -6.26 -9.95
N ALA A 278 -7.07 -7.18 -9.16
CA ALA A 278 -6.49 -7.61 -7.89
C ALA A 278 -5.08 -8.19 -8.07
N ILE A 279 -4.87 -9.06 -9.06
CA ILE A 279 -3.57 -9.68 -9.32
C ILE A 279 -2.54 -8.64 -9.76
N MET A 280 -2.90 -7.74 -10.68
CA MET A 280 -2.02 -6.69 -11.20
C MET A 280 -1.60 -5.72 -10.10
N ASN A 281 -2.54 -5.33 -9.25
CA ASN A 281 -2.22 -4.48 -8.12
C ASN A 281 -1.31 -5.19 -7.10
N LEU A 282 -1.57 -6.46 -6.80
CA LEU A 282 -0.72 -7.25 -5.90
C LEU A 282 0.71 -7.40 -6.44
N LEU A 283 0.85 -7.54 -7.77
CA LEU A 283 2.12 -7.53 -8.49
C LEU A 283 2.85 -6.18 -8.34
N SER A 284 2.16 -5.05 -8.52
CA SER A 284 2.73 -3.70 -8.32
C SER A 284 3.17 -3.46 -6.89
N VAL A 285 2.36 -3.89 -5.91
CA VAL A 285 2.70 -3.82 -4.49
C VAL A 285 3.92 -4.70 -4.18
N GLY A 286 3.97 -5.91 -4.72
CA GLY A 286 5.12 -6.81 -4.58
C GLY A 286 6.41 -6.20 -5.14
N ALA A 287 6.35 -5.58 -6.32
CA ALA A 287 7.47 -4.86 -6.92
C ALA A 287 7.92 -3.68 -6.05
N ALA A 288 6.98 -2.92 -5.48
CA ALA A 288 7.31 -1.82 -4.58
C ALA A 288 8.02 -2.27 -3.31
N PHE A 289 7.55 -3.36 -2.67
CA PHE A 289 8.28 -3.94 -1.55
C PHE A 289 9.64 -4.50 -1.96
N GLY A 290 9.75 -5.15 -3.12
CA GLY A 290 11.04 -5.64 -3.60
C GLY A 290 12.05 -4.50 -3.80
N VAL A 291 11.64 -3.35 -4.32
CA VAL A 291 12.48 -2.15 -4.39
C VAL A 291 12.81 -1.61 -2.99
N LEU A 292 11.85 -1.59 -2.06
CA LEU A 292 12.13 -1.21 -0.67
C LEU A 292 13.17 -2.13 -0.02
N VAL A 293 13.07 -3.45 -0.22
CA VAL A 293 14.04 -4.42 0.28
C VAL A 293 15.41 -4.19 -0.34
N ALA A 294 15.47 -4.03 -1.65
CA ALA A 294 16.73 -3.78 -2.36
C ALA A 294 17.42 -2.51 -1.85
N VAL A 295 16.68 -1.43 -1.65
CA VAL A 295 17.25 -0.14 -1.22
C VAL A 295 17.58 -0.11 0.28
N PHE A 296 16.65 -0.51 1.14
CA PHE A 296 16.79 -0.35 2.60
C PHE A 296 17.44 -1.55 3.29
N GLN A 297 17.23 -2.77 2.81
CA GLN A 297 17.83 -3.97 3.41
C GLN A 297 19.14 -4.37 2.74
N TRP A 298 19.20 -4.37 1.40
CA TRP A 298 20.43 -4.70 0.67
C TRP A 298 21.34 -3.50 0.45
N GLY A 299 20.84 -2.28 0.63
CA GLY A 299 21.63 -1.06 0.53
C GLY A 299 21.85 -0.55 -0.90
N TRP A 300 21.10 -1.04 -1.88
CA TRP A 300 21.19 -0.57 -3.27
C TRP A 300 20.83 0.91 -3.33
N LEU A 301 21.63 1.70 -4.06
CA LEU A 301 21.47 3.15 -4.18
C LEU A 301 21.41 3.89 -2.82
N GLY A 302 21.86 3.28 -1.71
CA GLY A 302 21.77 3.89 -0.38
C GLY A 302 22.45 5.25 -0.29
N LYS A 303 23.57 5.46 -1.00
CA LYS A 303 24.26 6.76 -1.10
C LYS A 303 23.44 7.83 -1.82
N VAL A 304 22.64 7.46 -2.82
CA VAL A 304 21.81 8.39 -3.61
C VAL A 304 20.60 8.84 -2.80
N PHE A 305 19.98 7.92 -2.05
CA PHE A 305 18.79 8.20 -1.24
C PHE A 305 19.11 8.64 0.20
N GLY A 306 20.40 8.78 0.55
CA GLY A 306 20.85 9.17 1.89
C GLY A 306 20.44 8.17 2.97
N VAL A 307 20.47 6.88 2.64
CA VAL A 307 20.30 5.77 3.60
C VAL A 307 21.65 5.53 4.25
N THR A 308 21.77 5.91 5.53
CA THR A 308 23.02 5.85 6.31
C THR A 308 23.32 4.46 6.85
N ARG A 309 22.29 3.66 7.12
CA ARG A 309 22.39 2.30 7.62
C ARG A 309 21.27 1.44 7.05
N THR A 310 21.60 0.23 6.61
CA THR A 310 20.61 -0.76 6.20
C THR A 310 19.94 -1.37 7.43
N GLY A 311 18.63 -1.62 7.34
CA GLY A 311 17.84 -2.13 8.45
C GLY A 311 16.60 -2.89 7.96
N PRO A 312 15.86 -3.56 8.84
CA PRO A 312 14.58 -4.16 8.50
C PRO A 312 13.56 -3.08 8.11
N VAL A 313 12.60 -3.45 7.26
CA VAL A 313 11.49 -2.57 6.89
C VAL A 313 10.56 -2.39 8.08
N THR A 314 10.08 -1.16 8.27
CA THR A 314 9.20 -0.82 9.41
C THR A 314 7.96 -1.72 9.45
N SER A 315 7.68 -2.33 10.60
CA SER A 315 6.68 -3.39 10.73
C SER A 315 5.27 -3.01 10.27
N PHE A 316 4.79 -1.79 10.53
CA PHE A 316 3.44 -1.35 10.11
C PHE A 316 3.34 -0.88 8.67
N LEU A 317 4.48 -0.69 8.00
CA LEU A 317 4.53 -0.17 6.65
C LEU A 317 3.77 -1.05 5.65
N PRO A 318 3.85 -2.40 5.69
CA PRO A 318 3.18 -3.21 4.69
C PRO A 318 1.67 -3.03 4.64
N VAL A 319 1.03 -2.96 5.81
CA VAL A 319 -0.42 -2.74 5.91
C VAL A 319 -0.79 -1.37 5.38
N MET A 320 -0.05 -0.34 5.78
CA MET A 320 -0.33 1.04 5.38
C MET A 320 -0.10 1.28 3.90
N LEU A 321 1.04 0.83 3.38
CA LEU A 321 1.40 0.95 1.98
C LEU A 321 0.43 0.15 1.12
N PHE A 322 0.06 -1.07 1.52
CA PHE A 322 -0.99 -1.83 0.83
C PHE A 322 -2.33 -1.08 0.84
N ALA A 323 -2.80 -0.59 1.99
CA ALA A 323 -4.08 0.12 2.08
C ALA A 323 -4.14 1.34 1.16
N ILE A 324 -3.08 2.16 1.17
CA ILE A 324 -2.97 3.37 0.36
C ILE A 324 -2.88 3.01 -1.12
N LEU A 325 -1.97 2.11 -1.50
CA LEU A 325 -1.79 1.71 -2.89
C LEU A 325 -3.01 1.02 -3.45
N PHE A 326 -3.67 0.19 -2.66
CA PHE A 326 -4.87 -0.48 -3.10
C PHE A 326 -5.98 0.52 -3.42
N GLY A 327 -6.13 1.56 -2.57
CA GLY A 327 -7.01 2.69 -2.88
C GLY A 327 -6.59 3.44 -4.15
N LEU A 328 -5.30 3.82 -4.27
CA LEU A 328 -4.73 4.62 -5.35
C LEU A 328 -4.43 3.87 -6.65
N SER A 329 -4.62 2.55 -6.70
CA SER A 329 -4.45 1.73 -7.91
C SER A 329 -5.82 1.42 -8.53
N MET A 330 -6.86 1.32 -7.71
CA MET A 330 -8.20 0.99 -8.21
C MET A 330 -8.83 2.16 -8.97
N ASP A 331 -8.52 3.40 -8.59
CA ASP A 331 -9.01 4.61 -9.23
C ASP A 331 -8.69 4.70 -10.73
N TYR A 332 -7.44 4.47 -11.12
CA TYR A 332 -7.02 4.49 -12.52
C TYR A 332 -7.48 3.24 -13.28
N GLU A 333 -7.63 2.10 -12.59
CA GLU A 333 -8.02 0.85 -13.26
C GLU A 333 -9.49 0.87 -13.60
N VAL A 334 -10.30 1.31 -12.66
CA VAL A 334 -11.70 1.62 -12.92
C VAL A 334 -11.81 2.66 -14.03
N PHE A 335 -11.02 3.74 -14.01
CA PHE A 335 -11.11 4.76 -15.07
C PHE A 335 -10.81 4.23 -16.48
N LEU A 336 -9.70 3.48 -16.64
CA LEU A 336 -9.36 2.84 -17.92
C LEU A 336 -10.43 1.83 -18.32
N LEU A 337 -10.82 0.93 -17.42
CA LEU A 337 -11.73 -0.16 -17.72
C LEU A 337 -13.16 0.31 -17.98
N THR A 338 -13.63 1.35 -17.30
CA THR A 338 -14.94 1.96 -17.60
C THR A 338 -14.94 2.49 -19.03
N ARG A 339 -13.87 3.15 -19.47
CA ARG A 339 -13.81 3.67 -20.84
C ARG A 339 -13.68 2.58 -21.90
N VAL A 340 -12.95 1.51 -21.60
CA VAL A 340 -12.92 0.30 -22.44
C VAL A 340 -14.30 -0.38 -22.47
N HIS A 341 -15.01 -0.43 -21.34
CA HIS A 341 -16.31 -1.08 -21.25
C HIS A 341 -17.38 -0.33 -22.04
N GLU A 342 -17.41 1.00 -21.93
CA GLU A 342 -18.30 1.87 -22.68
C GLU A 342 -18.12 1.66 -24.19
N GLU A 343 -16.89 1.73 -24.67
CA GLU A 343 -16.59 1.50 -26.10
C GLU A 343 -16.96 0.08 -26.54
N TYR A 344 -16.76 -0.93 -25.68
CA TYR A 344 -17.15 -2.31 -25.96
C TYR A 344 -18.67 -2.48 -26.05
N LEU A 345 -19.45 -1.79 -25.23
CA LEU A 345 -20.91 -1.80 -25.31
C LEU A 345 -21.42 -1.16 -26.60
N HIS A 346 -20.76 -0.12 -27.11
CA HIS A 346 -21.11 0.53 -28.37
C HIS A 346 -20.71 -0.27 -29.61
N THR A 347 -19.49 -0.83 -29.63
CA THR A 347 -18.90 -1.44 -30.84
C THR A 347 -18.96 -2.97 -30.87
N GLY A 348 -18.99 -3.62 -29.71
CA GLY A 348 -18.87 -5.08 -29.59
C GLY A 348 -17.49 -5.65 -29.93
N ASP A 349 -16.51 -4.82 -30.34
CA ASP A 349 -15.13 -5.24 -30.62
C ASP A 349 -14.21 -4.93 -29.43
N ASN A 350 -13.73 -5.99 -28.77
CA ASN A 350 -12.84 -5.87 -27.63
C ASN A 350 -11.48 -5.25 -28.00
N SER A 351 -11.00 -5.43 -29.23
CA SER A 351 -9.70 -4.91 -29.66
C SER A 351 -9.77 -3.39 -29.82
N ASP A 352 -10.77 -2.91 -30.55
CA ASP A 352 -10.95 -1.48 -30.76
C ASP A 352 -11.32 -0.77 -29.44
N ALA A 353 -12.15 -1.39 -28.60
CA ALA A 353 -12.48 -0.87 -27.28
C ALA A 353 -11.24 -0.67 -26.38
N VAL A 354 -10.33 -1.65 -26.34
CA VAL A 354 -9.08 -1.54 -25.57
C VAL A 354 -8.17 -0.44 -26.14
N ARG A 355 -8.09 -0.32 -27.47
CA ARG A 355 -7.27 0.71 -28.14
C ARG A 355 -7.78 2.11 -27.81
N ILE A 356 -9.06 2.35 -28.04
CA ILE A 356 -9.71 3.64 -27.85
C ILE A 356 -9.67 4.03 -26.37
N GLY A 357 -10.00 3.09 -25.47
CA GLY A 357 -9.94 3.32 -24.03
C GLY A 357 -8.53 3.70 -23.55
N LEU A 358 -7.48 3.00 -24.02
CA LEU A 358 -6.09 3.33 -23.69
C LEU A 358 -5.66 4.68 -24.28
N ALA A 359 -6.04 4.97 -25.52
CA ALA A 359 -5.68 6.21 -26.19
C ALA A 359 -6.35 7.45 -25.56
N ALA A 360 -7.61 7.32 -25.12
CA ALA A 360 -8.36 8.39 -24.48
C ALA A 360 -7.89 8.68 -23.04
N THR A 361 -7.49 7.65 -22.30
CA THR A 361 -7.17 7.78 -20.86
C THR A 361 -5.67 7.88 -20.58
N GLY A 362 -4.81 7.40 -21.49
CA GLY A 362 -3.37 7.27 -21.27
C GLY A 362 -2.66 8.57 -20.89
N GLN A 363 -3.00 9.70 -21.54
CA GLN A 363 -2.39 11.00 -21.23
C GLN A 363 -2.77 11.49 -19.82
N THR A 364 -4.06 11.39 -19.46
CA THR A 364 -4.56 11.86 -18.17
C THR A 364 -4.00 11.01 -17.03
N ILE A 365 -3.98 9.68 -17.21
CA ILE A 365 -3.44 8.74 -16.22
C ILE A 365 -1.94 8.99 -16.01
N THR A 366 -1.15 9.10 -17.08
CA THR A 366 0.30 9.32 -16.94
C THR A 366 0.64 10.68 -16.35
N ALA A 367 -0.13 11.74 -16.66
CA ALA A 367 0.05 13.04 -16.02
C ALA A 367 -0.24 12.98 -14.51
N ALA A 368 -1.34 12.34 -14.10
CA ALA A 368 -1.67 12.17 -12.69
C ALA A 368 -0.63 11.32 -11.95
N ALA A 369 -0.19 10.22 -12.56
CA ALA A 369 0.88 9.37 -12.04
C ALA A 369 2.20 10.15 -11.87
N ALA A 370 2.58 10.96 -12.85
CA ALA A 370 3.79 11.79 -12.77
C ALA A 370 3.76 12.75 -11.58
N ILE A 371 2.61 13.41 -11.33
CA ILE A 371 2.43 14.29 -10.17
C ILE A 371 2.61 13.52 -8.87
N MET A 372 1.97 12.35 -8.73
CA MET A 372 2.08 11.53 -7.52
C MET A 372 3.50 11.00 -7.31
N ILE A 373 4.19 10.55 -8.37
CA ILE A 373 5.58 10.09 -8.31
C ILE A 373 6.48 11.22 -7.80
N VAL A 374 6.27 12.46 -8.26
CA VAL A 374 7.04 13.62 -7.78
C VAL A 374 6.72 13.91 -6.31
N ILE A 375 5.45 13.88 -5.90
CA ILE A 375 5.03 14.14 -4.51
C ILE A 375 5.63 13.08 -3.57
N PHE A 376 5.42 11.79 -3.84
CA PHE A 376 5.95 10.73 -3.00
C PHE A 376 7.48 10.61 -3.10
N GLY A 377 8.05 10.88 -4.28
CA GLY A 377 9.50 10.97 -4.47
C GLY A 377 10.14 12.06 -3.61
N SER A 378 9.44 13.19 -3.40
CA SER A 378 9.92 14.26 -2.52
C SER A 378 10.09 13.81 -1.07
N PHE A 379 9.37 12.77 -0.62
CA PHE A 379 9.48 12.26 0.74
C PHE A 379 10.85 11.63 1.03
N ILE A 380 11.57 11.22 -0.01
CA ILE A 380 12.93 10.69 0.12
C ILE A 380 13.89 11.77 0.66
N LEU A 381 13.55 13.06 0.47
CA LEU A 381 14.34 14.21 0.92
C LEU A 381 14.11 14.57 2.40
N LEU A 382 13.04 14.06 3.04
CA LEU A 382 12.61 14.47 4.39
C LEU A 382 13.48 13.91 5.54
N GLY A 383 14.58 13.21 5.24
CA GLY A 383 15.58 12.75 6.22
C GLY A 383 15.14 11.58 7.11
N GLN A 384 13.86 11.49 7.49
CA GLN A 384 13.37 10.43 8.37
C GLN A 384 13.18 9.09 7.64
N PRO A 385 13.75 7.98 8.15
CA PRO A 385 13.68 6.66 7.49
C PRO A 385 12.26 6.23 7.14
N ILE A 386 11.33 6.31 8.09
CA ILE A 386 9.93 5.92 7.90
C ILE A 386 9.29 6.68 6.73
N ILE A 387 9.53 7.99 6.65
CA ILE A 387 8.98 8.84 5.59
C ILE A 387 9.61 8.49 4.23
N LYS A 388 10.92 8.18 4.19
CA LYS A 388 11.59 7.73 2.98
C LYS A 388 11.06 6.38 2.48
N GLU A 389 10.78 5.44 3.39
CA GLU A 389 10.20 4.14 3.03
C GLU A 389 8.80 4.33 2.42
N PHE A 390 7.94 5.17 3.01
CA PHE A 390 6.65 5.51 2.41
C PHE A 390 6.82 6.17 1.04
N GLY A 391 7.71 7.15 0.93
CA GLY A 391 7.97 7.87 -0.31
C GLY A 391 8.41 6.98 -1.45
N LEU A 392 9.46 6.18 -1.20
CA LEU A 392 10.01 5.27 -2.20
C LEU A 392 9.00 4.18 -2.56
N GLY A 393 8.35 3.58 -1.57
CA GLY A 393 7.39 2.51 -1.79
C GLY A 393 6.18 2.97 -2.61
N LEU A 394 5.57 4.10 -2.23
CA LEU A 394 4.41 4.66 -2.95
C LEU A 394 4.80 5.13 -4.36
N ALA A 395 5.91 5.84 -4.50
CA ALA A 395 6.38 6.31 -5.81
C ALA A 395 6.69 5.14 -6.77
N THR A 396 7.35 4.09 -6.26
CA THR A 396 7.70 2.91 -7.06
C THR A 396 6.45 2.15 -7.48
N ALA A 397 5.51 1.91 -6.56
CA ALA A 397 4.28 1.20 -6.88
C ALA A 397 3.48 1.93 -7.97
N ILE A 398 3.32 3.24 -7.84
CA ILE A 398 2.61 4.06 -8.83
C ILE A 398 3.36 4.08 -10.16
N LEU A 399 4.69 4.14 -10.15
CA LEU A 399 5.50 4.07 -11.37
C LEU A 399 5.28 2.73 -12.10
N VAL A 400 5.38 1.62 -11.37
CA VAL A 400 5.18 0.27 -11.92
C VAL A 400 3.74 0.12 -12.43
N ASP A 401 2.76 0.57 -11.65
CA ASP A 401 1.36 0.48 -12.01
C ASP A 401 1.02 1.33 -13.26
N ALA A 402 1.37 2.62 -13.25
CA ALA A 402 1.04 3.52 -14.35
C ALA A 402 1.81 3.21 -15.64
N VAL A 403 3.09 2.83 -15.53
CA VAL A 403 3.98 2.66 -16.69
C VAL A 403 4.01 1.21 -17.16
N VAL A 404 4.11 0.22 -16.28
CA VAL A 404 4.28 -1.18 -16.69
C VAL A 404 2.93 -1.89 -16.77
N VAL A 405 2.11 -1.77 -15.73
CA VAL A 405 0.84 -2.47 -15.67
C VAL A 405 -0.17 -1.87 -16.64
N ARG A 406 -0.46 -0.57 -16.57
CA ARG A 406 -1.51 0.07 -17.37
C ARG A 406 -1.16 0.25 -18.83
N SER A 407 0.10 0.59 -19.13
CA SER A 407 0.48 0.85 -20.52
C SER A 407 0.67 -0.44 -21.33
N ALA A 408 1.02 -1.56 -20.69
CA ALA A 408 1.40 -2.78 -21.38
C ALA A 408 0.63 -4.01 -20.90
N LEU A 409 0.68 -4.33 -19.60
CA LEU A 409 0.18 -5.61 -19.08
C LEU A 409 -1.35 -5.72 -19.15
N VAL A 410 -2.08 -4.70 -18.71
CA VAL A 410 -3.55 -4.69 -18.71
C VAL A 410 -4.11 -4.75 -20.15
N PRO A 411 -3.69 -3.90 -21.10
CA PRO A 411 -4.13 -3.99 -22.49
C PRO A 411 -3.79 -5.32 -23.14
N ALA A 412 -2.58 -5.85 -22.89
CA ALA A 412 -2.15 -7.13 -23.43
C ALA A 412 -3.03 -8.29 -22.93
N LEU A 413 -3.30 -8.36 -21.62
CA LEU A 413 -4.17 -9.38 -21.04
C LEU A 413 -5.61 -9.24 -21.54
N MET A 414 -6.12 -8.02 -21.66
CA MET A 414 -7.44 -7.77 -22.24
C MET A 414 -7.52 -8.27 -23.69
N GLN A 415 -6.49 -8.03 -24.49
CA GLN A 415 -6.44 -8.53 -25.87
C GLN A 415 -6.39 -10.05 -25.93
N MET A 416 -5.62 -10.70 -25.06
CA MET A 416 -5.47 -12.16 -25.03
C MET A 416 -6.74 -12.88 -24.56
N LEU A 417 -7.46 -12.31 -23.60
CA LEU A 417 -8.68 -12.91 -23.05
C LEU A 417 -9.92 -12.64 -23.92
N GLY A 418 -9.89 -11.62 -24.78
CA GLY A 418 -10.96 -11.33 -25.74
C GLY A 418 -12.34 -11.23 -25.10
N LYS A 419 -13.31 -11.98 -25.62
CA LYS A 419 -14.70 -11.99 -25.12
C LYS A 419 -14.84 -12.56 -23.70
N ALA A 420 -13.89 -13.36 -23.22
CA ALA A 420 -13.95 -13.93 -21.88
C ALA A 420 -13.90 -12.85 -20.79
N ASN A 421 -13.28 -11.71 -21.08
CA ASN A 421 -13.21 -10.57 -20.15
C ASN A 421 -14.58 -10.13 -19.65
N TRP A 422 -15.62 -10.29 -20.46
CA TRP A 422 -16.98 -9.82 -20.19
C TRP A 422 -17.90 -10.95 -19.71
N TRP A 423 -17.33 -12.10 -19.36
CA TRP A 423 -18.11 -13.25 -18.93
C TRP A 423 -18.68 -13.04 -17.52
N PHE A 424 -19.98 -13.31 -17.40
CA PHE A 424 -20.71 -13.25 -16.15
C PHE A 424 -21.64 -14.47 -15.98
N PRO A 425 -21.64 -15.15 -14.83
CA PRO A 425 -22.56 -16.24 -14.56
C PRO A 425 -24.01 -15.73 -14.46
N GLY A 426 -24.93 -16.32 -15.22
CA GLY A 426 -26.33 -15.90 -15.27
C GLY A 426 -27.12 -16.00 -13.94
N TRP A 427 -26.63 -16.75 -12.96
CA TRP A 427 -27.22 -16.78 -11.61
C TRP A 427 -26.83 -15.57 -10.77
N LEU A 428 -25.62 -15.05 -10.96
CA LEU A 428 -25.12 -13.85 -10.31
C LEU A 428 -25.79 -12.60 -10.91
N ASP A 429 -26.08 -12.65 -12.21
CA ASP A 429 -26.75 -11.59 -12.95
C ASP A 429 -28.18 -11.31 -12.48
N ARG A 430 -28.86 -12.35 -11.97
CA ARG A 430 -30.20 -12.24 -11.38
C ARG A 430 -30.20 -11.74 -9.95
N LEU A 431 -29.09 -11.88 -9.23
CA LEU A 431 -29.00 -11.57 -7.80
C LEU A 431 -28.46 -10.16 -7.53
N LEU A 432 -27.62 -9.62 -8.42
CA LEU A 432 -26.99 -8.32 -8.23
C LEU A 432 -27.83 -7.17 -8.82
N PRO A 433 -27.91 -6.01 -8.13
CA PRO A 433 -28.61 -4.84 -8.64
C PRO A 433 -27.90 -4.21 -9.84
N HIS A 434 -28.67 -3.64 -10.76
CA HIS A 434 -28.18 -2.96 -11.95
C HIS A 434 -27.71 -1.55 -11.58
N LEU A 435 -26.40 -1.38 -11.36
CA LEU A 435 -25.78 -0.08 -11.09
C LEU A 435 -25.18 0.46 -12.40
N HIS A 436 -25.86 1.41 -13.03
CA HIS A 436 -25.31 2.17 -14.15
C HIS A 436 -24.38 3.25 -13.61
N VAL A 437 -23.15 3.29 -14.10
CA VAL A 437 -22.07 4.18 -13.61
C VAL A 437 -22.23 5.62 -14.11
N GLU A 438 -22.99 5.85 -15.18
CA GLU A 438 -23.33 7.17 -15.73
C GLU A 438 -24.81 7.18 -16.15
N SER A 439 -25.49 8.32 -15.94
CA SER A 439 -26.85 8.58 -16.44
C SER A 439 -26.86 8.56 -17.97
N GLU A 440 -27.97 8.13 -18.58
CA GLU A 440 -28.22 8.23 -20.02
C GLU A 440 -27.72 9.57 -20.58
N GLU A 441 -27.00 9.52 -21.70
CA GLU A 441 -26.78 10.72 -22.51
C GLU A 441 -28.13 11.42 -22.70
N PRO A 442 -28.21 12.75 -22.57
CA PRO A 442 -29.43 13.46 -22.91
C PRO A 442 -29.75 13.08 -24.36
N GLU A 443 -30.88 12.39 -24.53
CA GLU A 443 -31.54 12.12 -25.81
C GLU A 443 -31.28 13.32 -26.72
N GLU A 444 -30.58 13.09 -27.84
CA GLU A 444 -30.28 14.11 -28.84
C GLU A 444 -31.60 14.82 -29.13
N ILE A 445 -31.80 16.01 -28.54
CA ILE A 445 -32.97 16.82 -28.82
C ILE A 445 -32.88 17.08 -30.32
N PRO A 446 -33.82 16.58 -31.13
CA PRO A 446 -33.73 16.77 -32.57
C PRO A 446 -33.66 18.26 -32.81
N ALA A 447 -32.62 18.68 -33.53
CA ALA A 447 -32.47 20.08 -33.91
C ALA A 447 -33.82 20.56 -34.47
N PRO A 448 -34.35 21.72 -34.01
CA PRO A 448 -35.61 22.22 -34.53
C PRO A 448 -35.46 22.33 -36.04
N SER A 449 -36.28 21.59 -36.77
CA SER A 449 -36.36 21.68 -38.22
C SER A 449 -36.61 23.13 -38.56
N LEU A 450 -35.62 23.78 -39.18
CA LEU A 450 -35.81 25.05 -39.88
C LEU A 450 -36.59 24.74 -41.16
N GLU A 451 -37.84 24.30 -41.02
CA GLU A 451 -38.82 24.37 -42.10
C GLU A 451 -39.34 25.80 -42.15
N GLY A 452 -39.09 26.46 -43.28
CA GLY A 452 -39.20 27.89 -43.46
C GLY A 452 -40.61 28.43 -43.27
N GLU A 453 -40.71 29.50 -42.47
CA GLU A 453 -41.79 30.46 -42.63
C GLU A 453 -41.47 31.38 -43.82
N PRO A 454 -42.40 31.54 -44.78
CA PRO A 454 -42.24 32.52 -45.85
C PRO A 454 -42.41 33.93 -45.28
N VAL A 455 -41.40 34.76 -45.51
CA VAL A 455 -41.40 36.20 -45.20
C VAL A 455 -42.57 36.87 -45.94
N PRO A 456 -43.49 37.58 -45.26
CA PRO A 456 -44.51 38.36 -45.94
C PRO A 456 -43.86 39.59 -46.59
N ALA A 457 -44.10 39.75 -47.89
CA ALA A 457 -43.64 40.90 -48.67
C ALA A 457 -44.27 42.19 -48.13
N LEU A 458 -43.43 43.15 -47.76
CA LEU A 458 -43.84 44.53 -47.51
C LEU A 458 -43.99 45.25 -48.86
N THR A 459 -45.22 45.59 -49.21
CA THR A 459 -45.55 46.76 -50.06
C THR A 459 -45.83 47.96 -49.19
#